data_AF-A0A5J4INM5-F1
#
_entry.id   AF-A0A5J4INM5-F1
#
_cell.length_a   1.000
_cell.length_b   1.000
_cell.length_c   1.000
_cell.angle_alpha   90.00
_cell.angle_beta   90.00
_cell.angle_gamma   90.00
#
_symmetry.space_group_name_H-M   'P 1'
#
loop_
_entity.id
_entity.type
_entity.pdbx_description
1 polymer ?
#
loop_
_entity_poly.entity_id
_entity_poly.type
_entity_poly.pdbx_seq_one_letter_code
_entity_poly.pdbx_strand_id
1 'polypeptide(L)'
;MEFYKIITLNFSLKKIALIFVIFFSTNAIYAQQTTNEQIKRVQRTIFIFNLAGQVAWPSSNDAEIFTIGVLGTDRTLVDLKSMALKRKIGGKKVEVVSFSSVKDINNIQLLYVNKNLNFDINYIIKHIHNKGILLISEDYNYNTSMINMVSVGTSFEYEINNGLLIAENFIVAPSLGEYAVTSAEKWKNLFSVTKKELEKEQQINLENEAEILKNQTIISDNNITIGDQKNAIDTQVNKINASEKLLQTQQDSLASLLTDNVLQAKKYEEKLLLEKELEKTITNQLLLVDAQQEAITNSKAVLKAQQLDLEEKEVQINERQKTLDEQNLTIEDQRNTTILLGAIVGVLLLSGLLLYLSYRSKRRLAKELELKNIEAAKQAKILASKNKELEQFAYVASHDLQEPLNSIISLIGILNDEYGDAFDDVGKQSLVFITESSNRMRELIKALLRHSKLGNIDTFKLVNTQKLLVEITKDLDSVISNTQAEINFDSMPTIMASEVELRLVFQNLITNAIKFIAPGTKPLINIKAVSLSNTTETEKNIWQFSVADNGIGIPQKYKERIFSIFQRLHSHDTYSGTGIGLAHVKKIIDAHGGDVWVTSEEGKGSTFYFTIPNE
;
A
#
# COMPACT_ATOMS: atom_id res chain seq x y z
N MET A 1 -14.07 9.49 56.22
CA MET A 1 -14.54 9.01 54.89
C MET A 1 -13.59 9.40 53.75
N GLU A 2 -12.80 10.47 53.87
CA GLU A 2 -11.81 10.87 52.84
C GLU A 2 -10.52 10.04 52.85
N PHE A 3 -10.04 9.59 54.01
CA PHE A 3 -8.82 8.76 54.12
C PHE A 3 -8.96 7.38 53.43
N TYR A 4 -10.17 6.81 53.46
CA TYR A 4 -10.49 5.53 52.78
C TYR A 4 -10.57 5.68 51.26
N LYS A 5 -10.95 6.86 50.74
CA LYS A 5 -11.00 7.17 49.31
C LYS A 5 -9.60 7.36 48.71
N ILE A 6 -8.67 7.98 49.44
CA ILE A 6 -7.30 8.18 48.97
C ILE A 6 -6.51 6.87 48.95
N ILE A 7 -6.72 5.98 49.93
CA ILE A 7 -6.08 4.66 49.96
C ILE A 7 -6.65 3.74 48.87
N THR A 8 -7.96 3.73 48.62
CA THR A 8 -8.54 2.93 47.52
C THR A 8 -8.17 3.44 46.13
N LEU A 9 -8.00 4.75 45.94
CA LEU A 9 -7.54 5.32 44.67
C LEU A 9 -6.05 5.00 44.42
N ASN A 10 -5.19 5.14 45.43
CA ASN A 10 -3.75 4.80 45.30
C ASN A 10 -3.50 3.29 45.17
N PHE A 11 -4.31 2.44 45.80
CA PHE A 11 -4.21 0.98 45.65
C PHE A 11 -4.75 0.50 44.29
N SER A 12 -5.74 1.19 43.73
CA SER A 12 -6.24 0.96 42.37
C SER A 12 -5.24 1.45 41.31
N LEU A 13 -4.64 2.63 41.50
CA LEU A 13 -3.58 3.15 40.62
C LEU A 13 -2.29 2.32 40.69
N LYS A 14 -1.88 1.80 41.86
CA LYS A 14 -0.73 0.88 41.95
C LYS A 14 -1.02 -0.50 41.39
N LYS A 15 -2.26 -1.02 41.47
CA LYS A 15 -2.65 -2.25 40.75
C LYS A 15 -2.78 -2.03 39.25
N ILE A 16 -3.29 -0.89 38.81
CA ILE A 16 -3.33 -0.51 37.40
C ILE A 16 -1.92 -0.26 36.88
N ALA A 17 -1.03 0.37 37.66
CA ALA A 17 0.37 0.61 37.30
C ALA A 17 1.23 -0.65 37.40
N LEU A 18 0.97 -1.59 38.31
CA LEU A 18 1.66 -2.88 38.37
C LEU A 18 1.13 -3.84 37.28
N ILE A 19 -0.18 -3.82 37.01
CA ILE A 19 -0.75 -4.49 35.84
C ILE A 19 -0.25 -3.83 34.56
N PHE A 20 -0.10 -2.49 34.49
CA PHE A 20 0.50 -1.77 33.36
C PHE A 20 2.01 -1.95 33.29
N VAL A 21 2.76 -2.13 34.36
CA VAL A 21 4.21 -2.32 34.29
C VAL A 21 4.53 -3.77 33.98
N ILE A 22 3.75 -4.73 34.47
CA ILE A 22 3.83 -6.13 34.02
C ILE A 22 3.25 -6.27 32.61
N PHE A 23 2.14 -5.59 32.26
CA PHE A 23 1.65 -5.54 30.88
C PHE A 23 2.64 -4.80 29.98
N PHE A 24 3.27 -3.70 30.35
CA PHE A 24 4.13 -2.92 29.44
C PHE A 24 5.58 -3.38 29.46
N SER A 25 6.09 -4.11 30.46
CA SER A 25 7.40 -4.74 30.37
C SER A 25 7.31 -6.02 29.55
N THR A 26 6.27 -6.85 29.79
CA THR A 26 5.98 -7.99 28.93
C THR A 26 5.54 -7.52 27.55
N ASN A 27 4.64 -6.54 27.40
CA ASN A 27 4.29 -5.96 26.10
C ASN A 27 5.36 -5.04 25.52
N ALA A 28 6.40 -4.55 26.20
CA ALA A 28 7.48 -3.83 25.52
C ALA A 28 8.49 -4.82 24.94
N ILE A 29 8.78 -5.91 25.65
CA ILE A 29 9.61 -7.01 25.14
C ILE A 29 8.84 -7.78 24.06
N TYR A 30 7.56 -8.12 24.29
CA TYR A 30 6.66 -8.65 23.28
C TYR A 30 6.34 -7.62 22.20
N ALA A 31 6.23 -6.30 22.45
CA ALA A 31 6.04 -5.30 21.38
C ALA A 31 7.31 -5.17 20.56
N GLN A 32 8.49 -5.17 21.14
CA GLN A 32 9.74 -5.05 20.40
C GLN A 32 10.03 -6.33 19.60
N GLN A 33 9.77 -7.51 20.16
CA GLN A 33 9.78 -8.78 19.41
C GLN A 33 8.67 -8.85 18.36
N THR A 34 7.43 -8.42 18.66
CA THR A 34 6.34 -8.40 17.67
C THR A 34 6.54 -7.32 16.61
N THR A 35 7.20 -6.20 16.91
CA THR A 35 7.54 -5.14 15.95
C THR A 35 8.66 -5.63 15.03
N ASN A 36 9.70 -6.28 15.57
CA ASN A 36 10.74 -6.91 14.75
C ASN A 36 10.18 -8.05 13.89
N GLU A 37 9.31 -8.91 14.44
CA GLU A 37 8.62 -9.96 13.68
C GLU A 37 7.65 -9.40 12.64
N GLN A 38 6.93 -8.32 12.93
CA GLN A 38 6.06 -7.63 11.97
C GLN A 38 6.88 -7.00 10.83
N ILE A 39 8.01 -6.36 11.15
CA ILE A 39 8.93 -5.79 10.16
C ILE A 39 9.51 -6.91 9.28
N LYS A 40 9.99 -8.00 9.88
CA LYS A 40 10.47 -9.18 9.15
C LYS A 40 9.39 -9.78 8.24
N ARG A 41 8.15 -9.88 8.72
CA ARG A 41 7.02 -10.40 7.92
C ARG A 41 6.73 -9.54 6.69
N VAL A 42 6.64 -8.22 6.86
CA VAL A 42 6.39 -7.30 5.73
C VAL A 42 7.54 -7.39 4.71
N GLN A 43 8.79 -7.42 5.19
CA GLN A 43 9.95 -7.55 4.33
C GLN A 43 10.00 -8.89 3.60
N ARG A 44 9.64 -10.01 4.25
CA ARG A 44 9.55 -11.34 3.64
C ARG A 44 8.63 -11.32 2.43
N THR A 45 7.45 -10.73 2.58
CA THR A 45 6.47 -10.60 1.50
C THR A 45 7.01 -9.76 0.34
N ILE A 46 7.66 -8.63 0.63
CA ILE A 46 8.31 -7.79 -0.40
C ILE A 46 9.37 -8.59 -1.15
N PHE A 47 10.16 -9.38 -0.42
CA PHE A 47 11.24 -10.18 -0.97
C PHE A 47 10.72 -11.23 -1.96
N ILE A 48 9.70 -12.01 -1.56
CA ILE A 48 9.06 -13.03 -2.40
C ILE A 48 8.52 -12.40 -3.70
N PHE A 49 7.85 -11.25 -3.62
CA PHE A 49 7.33 -10.55 -4.80
C PHE A 49 8.45 -10.04 -5.73
N ASN A 50 9.53 -9.50 -5.16
CA ASN A 50 10.66 -8.99 -5.94
C ASN A 50 11.44 -10.12 -6.63
N LEU A 51 11.62 -11.26 -5.95
CA LEU A 51 12.24 -12.45 -6.52
C LEU A 51 11.39 -12.99 -7.68
N ALA A 52 10.09 -13.13 -7.48
CA ALA A 52 9.16 -13.61 -8.51
C ALA A 52 9.17 -12.71 -9.76
N GLY A 53 9.31 -11.39 -9.59
CA GLY A 53 9.39 -10.44 -10.71
C GLY A 53 10.69 -10.48 -11.51
N GLN A 54 11.72 -11.16 -11.02
CA GLN A 54 13.05 -11.26 -11.64
C GLN A 54 13.35 -12.65 -12.22
N VAL A 55 12.38 -13.55 -12.21
CA VAL A 55 12.46 -14.88 -12.82
C VAL A 55 11.47 -14.93 -13.98
N ALA A 56 11.88 -15.51 -15.11
CA ALA A 56 11.02 -15.81 -16.24
C ALA A 56 10.75 -17.32 -16.31
N TRP A 57 9.48 -17.68 -16.53
CA TRP A 57 9.00 -19.05 -16.63
C TRP A 57 9.21 -19.59 -18.06
N PRO A 58 9.49 -20.90 -18.21
CA PRO A 58 9.80 -21.53 -19.52
C PRO A 58 8.66 -21.56 -20.55
N SER A 59 7.42 -21.37 -20.11
CA SER A 59 6.25 -21.22 -20.99
C SER A 59 5.57 -19.89 -20.68
N SER A 60 5.08 -19.19 -21.71
CA SER A 60 4.12 -18.10 -21.53
C SER A 60 2.87 -18.72 -20.92
N ASN A 61 2.84 -18.76 -19.60
CA ASN A 61 1.69 -19.26 -18.88
C ASN A 61 0.54 -18.33 -19.24
N ASP A 62 -0.39 -18.76 -20.10
CA ASP A 62 -1.52 -17.93 -20.57
C ASP A 62 -2.50 -17.59 -19.44
N ALA A 63 -2.23 -18.04 -18.22
CA ALA A 63 -2.93 -17.64 -17.02
C ALA A 63 -2.89 -16.10 -16.85
N GLU A 64 -4.07 -15.49 -16.88
CA GLU A 64 -4.29 -14.06 -16.55
C GLU A 64 -3.91 -13.73 -15.09
N ILE A 65 -3.86 -14.76 -14.24
CA ILE A 65 -3.60 -14.69 -12.80
C ILE A 65 -2.29 -15.43 -12.48
N PHE A 66 -1.46 -14.83 -11.64
CA PHE A 66 -0.25 -15.43 -11.07
C PHE A 66 -0.54 -15.94 -9.66
N THR A 67 -0.47 -17.25 -9.44
CA THR A 67 -0.84 -17.87 -8.17
C THR A 67 0.40 -18.25 -7.36
N ILE A 68 0.46 -17.75 -6.13
CA ILE A 68 1.46 -18.08 -5.11
C ILE A 68 0.87 -19.11 -4.15
N GLY A 69 1.49 -20.28 -4.05
CA GLY A 69 1.22 -21.27 -3.03
C GLY A 69 2.07 -21.05 -1.78
N VAL A 70 1.46 -21.14 -0.61
CA VAL A 70 2.14 -21.17 0.69
C VAL A 70 1.95 -22.55 1.29
N LEU A 71 3.03 -23.27 1.58
CA LEU A 71 2.95 -24.57 2.23
C LEU A 71 2.93 -24.40 3.77
N GLY A 72 1.79 -24.71 4.39
CA GLY A 72 1.52 -24.59 5.81
C GLY A 72 0.56 -23.47 6.20
N THR A 73 0.29 -23.35 7.50
CA THR A 73 -0.65 -22.39 8.11
C THR A 73 0.05 -21.11 8.60
N ASP A 74 1.06 -20.66 7.86
CA ASP A 74 1.89 -19.52 8.23
C ASP A 74 1.11 -18.18 8.13
N ARG A 75 1.34 -17.27 9.09
CA ARG A 75 0.85 -15.88 9.04
C ARG A 75 1.35 -15.14 7.79
N THR A 76 2.47 -15.57 7.20
CA THR A 76 2.95 -15.11 5.88
C THR A 76 1.87 -15.22 4.78
N LEU A 77 0.93 -16.18 4.89
CA LEU A 77 -0.22 -16.28 3.97
C LEU A 77 -1.08 -15.01 3.98
N VAL A 78 -1.36 -14.45 5.17
CA VAL A 78 -2.19 -13.26 5.33
C VAL A 78 -1.49 -12.02 4.76
N ASP A 79 -0.18 -11.93 4.99
CA ASP A 79 0.64 -10.82 4.50
C ASP A 79 0.80 -10.87 2.97
N LEU A 80 1.02 -12.06 2.40
CA LEU A 80 1.03 -12.27 0.95
C LEU A 80 -0.33 -11.94 0.30
N LYS A 81 -1.45 -12.37 0.90
CA LYS A 81 -2.80 -11.98 0.43
C LYS A 81 -2.99 -10.46 0.44
N SER A 82 -2.56 -9.80 1.51
CA SER A 82 -2.65 -8.34 1.64
C SER A 82 -1.79 -7.60 0.60
N MET A 83 -0.63 -8.16 0.24
CA MET A 83 0.24 -7.58 -0.79
C MET A 83 -0.27 -7.82 -2.21
N ALA A 84 -0.86 -8.99 -2.46
CA ALA A 84 -1.47 -9.36 -3.74
C ALA A 84 -2.61 -8.41 -4.17
N LEU A 85 -3.31 -7.79 -3.21
CA LEU A 85 -4.29 -6.73 -3.48
C LEU A 85 -3.68 -5.45 -4.07
N LYS A 86 -2.39 -5.19 -3.81
CA LYS A 86 -1.71 -3.93 -4.13
C LYS A 86 -0.65 -4.06 -5.22
N ARG A 87 -0.17 -5.28 -5.51
CA ARG A 87 0.96 -5.53 -6.41
C ARG A 87 0.66 -6.61 -7.42
N LYS A 88 1.25 -6.45 -8.60
CA LYS A 88 1.21 -7.39 -9.72
C LYS A 88 2.59 -8.00 -9.93
N ILE A 89 2.65 -9.23 -10.44
CA ILE A 89 3.89 -9.89 -10.86
C ILE A 89 3.82 -10.07 -12.37
N GLY A 90 4.82 -9.55 -13.11
CA GLY A 90 4.83 -9.62 -14.58
C GLY A 90 3.58 -9.02 -15.25
N GLY A 91 2.95 -8.00 -14.63
CA GLY A 91 1.71 -7.37 -15.12
C GLY A 91 0.41 -8.13 -14.78
N LYS A 92 0.48 -9.31 -14.17
CA LYS A 92 -0.66 -10.17 -13.83
C LYS A 92 -1.18 -9.93 -12.42
N LYS A 93 -2.48 -10.13 -12.20
CA LYS A 93 -3.06 -10.13 -10.85
C LYS A 93 -2.49 -11.32 -10.07
N VAL A 94 -2.28 -11.14 -8.77
CA VAL A 94 -1.72 -12.20 -7.92
C VAL A 94 -2.81 -12.80 -7.05
N GLU A 95 -2.86 -14.12 -6.97
CA GLU A 95 -3.68 -14.85 -6.00
C GLU A 95 -2.79 -15.68 -5.08
N VAL A 96 -3.21 -15.87 -3.83
CA VAL A 96 -2.42 -16.59 -2.83
C VAL A 96 -3.26 -17.70 -2.20
N VAL A 97 -2.79 -18.93 -2.35
CA VAL A 97 -3.43 -20.15 -1.87
C VAL A 97 -2.53 -20.85 -0.84
N SER A 98 -3.13 -21.62 0.06
CA SER A 98 -2.39 -22.38 1.08
C SER A 98 -2.57 -23.87 0.90
N PHE A 99 -1.51 -24.64 1.12
CA PHE A 99 -1.52 -26.09 1.09
C PHE A 99 -1.13 -26.65 2.46
N SER A 100 -1.86 -27.64 2.97
CA SER A 100 -1.52 -28.32 4.22
C SER A 100 -0.57 -29.50 4.01
N SER A 101 -0.47 -30.00 2.77
CA SER A 101 0.35 -31.15 2.39
C SER A 101 1.01 -30.93 1.04
N VAL A 102 2.23 -31.46 0.88
CA VAL A 102 3.00 -31.39 -0.38
C VAL A 102 2.26 -32.06 -1.54
N LYS A 103 1.45 -33.08 -1.25
CA LYS A 103 0.68 -33.83 -2.27
C LYS A 103 -0.41 -32.99 -2.93
N ASP A 104 -0.86 -31.93 -2.26
CA ASP A 104 -1.98 -31.10 -2.72
C ASP A 104 -1.51 -29.97 -3.65
N ILE A 105 -0.20 -29.81 -3.81
CA ILE A 105 0.39 -28.72 -4.59
C ILE A 105 0.10 -28.91 -6.08
N ASN A 106 -0.77 -28.05 -6.62
CA ASN A 106 -1.09 -27.96 -8.03
C ASN A 106 -1.50 -26.53 -8.40
N ASN A 107 -1.53 -26.22 -9.69
CA ASN A 107 -2.08 -24.97 -10.25
C ASN A 107 -1.51 -23.66 -9.67
N ILE A 108 -0.21 -23.65 -9.36
CA ILE A 108 0.52 -22.46 -8.89
C ILE A 108 1.74 -22.18 -9.76
N GLN A 109 2.27 -20.96 -9.69
CA GLN A 109 3.51 -20.58 -10.38
C GLN A 109 4.69 -20.49 -9.42
N LEU A 110 4.43 -20.19 -8.15
CA LEU A 110 5.44 -20.04 -7.12
C LEU A 110 4.99 -20.75 -5.85
N LEU A 111 5.88 -21.52 -5.23
CA LEU A 111 5.68 -22.14 -3.93
C LEU A 111 6.65 -21.54 -2.91
N TYR A 112 6.12 -21.01 -1.81
CA TYR A 112 6.88 -20.56 -0.66
C TYR A 112 6.81 -21.58 0.50
N VAL A 113 7.97 -21.89 1.10
CA VAL A 113 8.08 -22.84 2.21
C VAL A 113 9.03 -22.31 3.29
N ASN A 114 8.58 -22.34 4.54
CA ASN A 114 9.39 -21.94 5.70
C ASN A 114 9.92 -23.18 6.47
N LYS A 115 11.21 -23.18 6.84
CA LYS A 115 11.83 -24.30 7.57
C LYS A 115 11.22 -24.60 8.92
N ASN A 116 10.59 -23.63 9.59
CA ASN A 116 9.95 -23.83 10.89
C ASN A 116 8.84 -24.90 10.85
N LEU A 117 8.39 -25.29 9.67
CA LEU A 117 7.38 -26.32 9.44
C LEU A 117 7.97 -27.71 9.11
N ASN A 118 9.30 -27.83 9.11
CA ASN A 118 10.06 -29.07 8.94
C ASN A 118 9.70 -29.91 7.68
N PHE A 119 9.31 -29.26 6.59
CA PHE A 119 9.08 -29.96 5.32
C PHE A 119 10.40 -30.38 4.66
N ASP A 120 10.41 -31.59 4.10
CA ASP A 120 11.54 -32.11 3.31
C ASP A 120 11.55 -31.48 1.91
N ILE A 121 12.57 -30.65 1.64
CA ILE A 121 12.74 -29.96 0.37
C ILE A 121 12.98 -30.94 -0.78
N ASN A 122 13.69 -32.05 -0.57
CA ASN A 122 13.92 -33.02 -1.63
C ASN A 122 12.60 -33.67 -2.06
N TYR A 123 11.72 -33.94 -1.11
CA TYR A 123 10.38 -34.43 -1.40
C TYR A 123 9.55 -33.41 -2.17
N ILE A 124 9.63 -32.11 -1.80
CA ILE A 124 8.96 -31.02 -2.51
C ILE A 124 9.48 -30.90 -3.95
N ILE A 125 10.80 -30.81 -4.16
CA ILE A 125 11.43 -30.71 -5.48
C ILE A 125 10.98 -31.86 -6.37
N LYS A 126 11.02 -33.10 -5.86
CA LYS A 126 10.55 -34.27 -6.60
C LYS A 126 9.07 -34.17 -6.99
N HIS A 127 8.24 -33.57 -6.15
CA HIS A 127 6.81 -33.42 -6.41
C HIS A 127 6.47 -32.29 -7.39
N ILE A 128 7.28 -31.23 -7.44
CA ILE A 128 7.06 -30.07 -8.32
C ILE A 128 7.86 -30.13 -9.63
N HIS A 129 8.73 -31.13 -9.79
CA HIS A 129 9.58 -31.32 -10.97
C HIS A 129 8.77 -31.31 -12.28
N ASN A 130 9.23 -30.56 -13.28
CA ASN A 130 8.60 -30.35 -14.59
C ASN A 130 7.18 -29.74 -14.55
N LYS A 131 6.74 -29.19 -13.40
CA LYS A 131 5.46 -28.48 -13.30
C LYS A 131 5.59 -26.97 -13.50
N GLY A 132 6.80 -26.45 -13.73
CA GLY A 132 7.05 -25.01 -13.89
C GLY A 132 6.75 -24.21 -12.62
N ILE A 133 6.95 -24.80 -11.44
CA ILE A 133 6.72 -24.16 -10.13
C ILE A 133 8.05 -23.68 -9.57
N LEU A 134 8.20 -22.37 -9.36
CA LEU A 134 9.38 -21.80 -8.72
C LEU A 134 9.33 -22.05 -7.22
N LEU A 135 10.35 -22.69 -6.65
CA LEU A 135 10.46 -22.95 -5.22
C LEU A 135 11.30 -21.88 -4.50
N ILE A 136 10.67 -21.13 -3.61
CA ILE A 136 11.34 -20.21 -2.68
C ILE A 136 11.26 -20.79 -1.27
N SER A 137 12.39 -20.99 -0.61
CA SER A 137 12.43 -21.49 0.76
C SER A 137 13.05 -20.49 1.73
N GLU A 138 12.76 -20.61 3.02
CA GLU A 138 13.35 -19.79 4.08
C GLU A 138 14.09 -20.62 5.14
N ASP A 139 15.29 -20.19 5.51
CA ASP A 139 16.18 -20.73 6.54
C ASP A 139 16.69 -22.17 6.31
N TYR A 140 16.54 -22.70 5.08
CA TYR A 140 17.07 -24.00 4.70
C TYR A 140 18.60 -23.98 4.48
N ASN A 141 19.19 -25.16 4.36
CA ASN A 141 20.63 -25.28 4.12
C ASN A 141 21.00 -24.72 2.73
N TYR A 142 22.26 -24.31 2.59
CA TYR A 142 22.79 -23.81 1.32
C TYR A 142 22.53 -24.80 0.17
N ASN A 143 22.12 -24.28 -0.98
CA ASN A 143 21.88 -24.96 -2.24
C ASN A 143 20.75 -26.01 -2.22
N THR A 144 19.84 -25.95 -1.24
CA THR A 144 18.79 -26.98 -1.05
C THR A 144 17.56 -26.74 -1.92
N SER A 145 17.20 -25.49 -2.19
CA SER A 145 16.06 -25.11 -3.04
C SER A 145 16.52 -24.22 -4.21
N MET A 146 15.58 -23.82 -5.09
CA MET A 146 15.93 -22.96 -6.24
C MET A 146 16.37 -21.57 -5.77
N ILE A 147 15.61 -20.96 -4.87
CA ILE A 147 15.97 -19.72 -4.18
C ILE A 147 15.71 -19.92 -2.70
N ASN A 148 16.72 -19.69 -1.88
CA ASN A 148 16.61 -19.83 -0.43
C ASN A 148 16.96 -18.51 0.24
N MET A 149 16.14 -18.04 1.17
CA MET A 149 16.33 -16.79 1.89
C MET A 149 16.62 -17.04 3.38
N VAL A 150 17.41 -16.17 4.00
CA VAL A 150 17.76 -16.24 5.42
C VAL A 150 17.56 -14.87 6.07
N SER A 151 16.95 -14.85 7.26
CA SER A 151 16.81 -13.60 8.02
C SER A 151 18.15 -13.18 8.63
N VAL A 152 18.54 -11.93 8.41
CA VAL A 152 19.76 -11.33 8.97
C VAL A 152 19.38 -9.98 9.57
N GLY A 153 19.31 -9.90 10.91
CA GLY A 153 18.82 -8.70 11.61
C GLY A 153 17.40 -8.31 11.17
N THR A 154 17.26 -7.14 10.52
CA THR A 154 16.00 -6.60 9.98
C THR A 154 15.98 -6.60 8.45
N SER A 155 16.60 -7.59 7.80
CA SER A 155 16.58 -7.78 6.34
C SER A 155 16.64 -9.26 5.99
N PHE A 156 16.46 -9.58 4.70
CA PHE A 156 16.70 -10.90 4.15
C PHE A 156 17.88 -10.89 3.20
N GLU A 157 18.73 -11.90 3.34
CA GLU A 157 19.73 -12.29 2.35
C GLU A 157 19.23 -13.55 1.65
N TYR A 158 19.73 -13.85 0.45
CA TYR A 158 19.29 -15.00 -0.32
C TYR A 158 20.41 -15.61 -1.14
N GLU A 159 20.25 -16.90 -1.43
CA GLU A 159 21.08 -17.64 -2.37
C GLU A 159 20.24 -18.10 -3.56
N ILE A 160 20.92 -18.45 -4.65
CA ILE A 160 20.31 -18.98 -5.86
C ILE A 160 21.03 -20.27 -6.27
N ASN A 161 20.27 -21.35 -6.44
CA ASN A 161 20.75 -22.57 -7.05
C ASN A 161 20.49 -22.55 -8.56
N ASN A 162 21.46 -22.06 -9.33
CA ASN A 162 21.37 -22.01 -10.80
C ASN A 162 21.17 -23.40 -11.42
N GLY A 163 21.70 -24.47 -10.82
CA GLY A 163 21.54 -25.83 -11.33
C GLY A 163 20.08 -26.30 -11.30
N LEU A 164 19.38 -26.07 -10.18
CA LEU A 164 17.96 -26.41 -10.06
C LEU A 164 17.08 -25.52 -10.95
N LEU A 165 17.40 -24.24 -11.07
CA LEU A 165 16.65 -23.31 -11.93
C LEU A 165 16.78 -23.67 -13.41
N ILE A 166 17.99 -23.98 -13.88
CA ILE A 166 18.24 -24.41 -15.26
C ILE A 166 17.55 -25.76 -15.53
N ALA A 167 17.59 -26.69 -14.57
CA ALA A 167 16.94 -28.00 -14.71
C ALA A 167 15.41 -27.89 -14.90
N GLU A 168 14.78 -26.84 -14.36
CA GLU A 168 13.36 -26.54 -14.54
C GLU A 168 13.09 -25.47 -15.63
N ASN A 169 14.12 -25.11 -16.42
CA ASN A 169 14.06 -24.13 -17.50
C ASN A 169 13.67 -22.69 -17.06
N PHE A 170 13.96 -22.29 -15.82
CA PHE A 170 13.81 -20.90 -15.39
C PHE A 170 14.95 -20.01 -15.89
N ILE A 171 14.61 -18.78 -16.29
CA ILE A 171 15.60 -17.76 -16.67
C ILE A 171 15.61 -16.68 -15.59
N VAL A 172 16.77 -16.45 -14.98
CA VAL A 172 16.94 -15.45 -13.93
C VAL A 172 17.56 -14.17 -14.49
N ALA A 173 17.04 -13.01 -14.10
CA ALA A 173 17.64 -11.73 -14.45
C ALA A 173 19.08 -11.63 -13.93
N PRO A 174 20.06 -11.11 -14.71
CA PRO A 174 21.45 -11.00 -14.27
C PRO A 174 21.62 -10.26 -12.94
N SER A 175 20.78 -9.23 -12.70
CA SER A 175 20.74 -8.46 -11.46
C SER A 175 20.42 -9.31 -10.23
N LEU A 176 19.64 -10.37 -10.37
CA LEU A 176 19.26 -11.22 -9.25
C LEU A 176 20.44 -12.10 -8.79
N GLY A 177 21.30 -12.50 -9.73
CA GLY A 177 22.51 -13.29 -9.44
C GLY A 177 23.65 -12.49 -8.81
N GLU A 178 23.73 -11.17 -9.09
CA GLU A 178 24.81 -10.31 -8.59
C GLU A 178 24.79 -10.11 -7.06
N TYR A 179 23.59 -10.08 -6.47
CA TYR A 179 23.39 -9.88 -5.03
C TYR A 179 23.15 -11.17 -4.25
N ALA A 180 23.16 -12.34 -4.91
CA ALA A 180 22.98 -13.62 -4.25
C ALA A 180 24.24 -14.03 -3.46
N VAL A 181 24.05 -14.67 -2.31
CA VAL A 181 25.14 -15.29 -1.55
C VAL A 181 25.69 -16.48 -2.34
N THR A 182 26.96 -16.41 -2.72
CA THR A 182 27.58 -17.36 -3.67
C THR A 182 28.41 -18.47 -3.03
N SER A 183 28.51 -18.54 -1.69
CA SER A 183 29.28 -19.60 -1.03
C SER A 183 28.61 -20.16 0.22
N ALA A 184 28.73 -21.49 0.38
CA ALA A 184 28.24 -22.22 1.54
C ALA A 184 28.83 -21.71 2.87
N GLU A 185 30.07 -21.23 2.83
CA GLU A 185 30.75 -20.66 4.01
C GLU A 185 30.15 -19.31 4.42
N LYS A 186 29.88 -18.41 3.47
CA LYS A 186 29.18 -17.15 3.75
C LYS A 186 27.75 -17.41 4.24
N TRP A 187 27.05 -18.37 3.63
CA TRP A 187 25.72 -18.78 4.06
C TRP A 187 25.70 -19.33 5.48
N LYS A 188 26.63 -20.24 5.80
CA LYS A 188 26.77 -20.82 7.13
C LYS A 188 27.13 -19.75 8.17
N ASN A 189 27.96 -18.76 7.82
CA ASN A 189 28.27 -17.64 8.71
C ASN A 189 27.05 -16.76 8.97
N LEU A 190 26.26 -16.44 7.96
CA LEU A 190 25.00 -15.70 8.16
C LEU A 190 24.04 -16.47 9.06
N PHE A 191 23.83 -17.76 8.79
CA PHE A 191 22.99 -18.62 9.62
C PHE A 191 23.53 -18.77 11.06
N SER A 192 24.85 -18.87 11.22
CA SER A 192 25.53 -18.97 12.52
C SER A 192 25.40 -17.69 13.34
N VAL A 193 25.53 -16.51 12.71
CA VAL A 193 25.33 -15.21 13.35
C VAL A 193 23.89 -15.10 13.85
N THR A 194 22.91 -15.41 13.00
CA THR A 194 21.49 -15.39 13.38
C THR A 194 21.19 -16.38 14.51
N LYS A 195 21.75 -17.59 14.46
CA LYS A 195 21.58 -18.60 15.52
C LYS A 195 22.20 -18.16 16.85
N LYS A 196 23.41 -17.59 16.81
CA LYS A 196 24.12 -17.10 18.00
C LYS A 196 23.41 -15.92 18.66
N GLU A 197 22.80 -15.05 17.86
CA GLU A 197 22.01 -13.91 18.34
C GLU A 197 20.72 -14.39 19.03
N LEU A 198 20.05 -15.40 18.47
CA LEU A 198 18.90 -16.06 19.09
C LEU A 198 19.26 -16.77 20.41
N GLU A 199 20.37 -17.51 20.44
CA GLU A 199 20.86 -18.19 21.66
C GLU A 199 21.21 -17.17 22.75
N LYS A 200 21.77 -16.02 22.39
CA LYS A 200 22.09 -14.94 23.33
C LYS A 200 20.82 -14.32 23.94
N GLU A 201 19.78 -14.09 23.15
CA GLU A 201 18.49 -13.60 23.67
C GLU A 201 17.83 -14.64 24.60
N GLN A 202 17.88 -15.92 24.24
CA GLN A 202 17.34 -17.00 25.08
C GLN A 202 18.08 -17.10 26.42
N GLN A 203 19.40 -16.95 26.41
CA GLN A 203 20.25 -16.94 27.60
C GLN A 203 19.87 -15.78 28.53
N ILE A 204 19.71 -14.56 27.99
CA ILE A 204 19.31 -13.38 28.76
C ILE A 204 17.93 -13.57 29.40
N ASN A 205 16.99 -14.18 28.68
CA ASN A 205 15.66 -14.47 29.23
C ASN A 205 15.70 -15.49 30.36
N LEU A 206 16.50 -16.56 30.23
CA LEU A 206 16.69 -17.55 31.30
C LEU A 206 17.35 -16.95 32.55
N GLU A 207 18.33 -16.05 32.36
CA GLU A 207 18.99 -15.33 33.46
C GLU A 207 18.00 -14.41 34.19
N ASN A 208 17.16 -13.69 33.45
CA ASN A 208 16.11 -12.85 34.03
C ASN A 208 15.07 -13.68 34.80
N GLU A 209 14.64 -14.82 34.26
CA GLU A 209 13.70 -15.72 34.95
C GLU A 209 14.29 -16.28 36.25
N ALA A 210 15.57 -16.67 36.25
CA ALA A 210 16.27 -17.14 37.43
C ALA A 210 16.39 -16.04 38.52
N GLU A 211 16.65 -14.79 38.11
CA GLU A 211 16.73 -13.65 39.03
C GLU A 211 15.36 -13.33 39.66
N ILE A 212 14.28 -13.43 38.88
CA ILE A 212 12.90 -13.25 39.38
C ILE A 212 12.57 -14.33 40.43
N LEU A 213 12.87 -15.59 40.16
CA LEU A 213 12.66 -16.70 41.10
C LEU A 213 13.46 -16.50 42.40
N LYS A 214 14.73 -16.08 42.29
CA LYS A 214 15.56 -15.76 43.46
C LYS A 214 14.95 -14.65 44.30
N ASN A 215 14.45 -13.59 43.68
CA ASN A 215 13.81 -12.47 44.37
C ASN A 215 12.49 -12.90 45.05
N GLN A 216 11.72 -13.79 44.42
CA GLN A 216 10.49 -14.34 45.03
C GLN A 216 10.80 -15.16 46.29
N THR A 217 11.86 -15.98 46.28
CA THR A 217 12.30 -16.73 47.47
C THR A 217 12.73 -15.80 48.60
N ILE A 218 13.53 -14.77 48.30
CA ILE A 218 13.98 -13.77 49.30
C ILE A 218 12.77 -13.06 49.95
N ILE A 219 11.76 -12.70 49.15
CA ILE A 219 10.53 -12.08 49.66
C ILE A 219 9.77 -13.05 50.58
N SER A 220 9.71 -14.34 50.23
CA SER A 220 9.08 -15.36 51.06
C SER A 220 9.79 -15.53 52.42
N ASP A 221 11.12 -15.62 52.43
CA ASP A 221 11.92 -15.81 53.66
C ASP A 221 11.84 -14.59 54.59
N ASN A 222 11.83 -13.39 54.01
CA ASN A 222 11.64 -12.14 54.76
C ASN A 222 10.27 -12.09 55.43
N ASN A 223 9.20 -12.55 54.75
CA ASN A 223 7.87 -12.60 55.33
C ASN A 223 7.77 -13.58 56.51
N ILE A 224 8.46 -14.73 56.43
CA ILE A 224 8.54 -15.70 57.54
C ILE A 224 9.27 -15.07 58.74
N THR A 225 10.43 -14.45 58.50
CA THR A 225 11.24 -13.82 59.54
C THR A 225 10.48 -12.71 60.27
N ILE A 226 9.73 -11.88 59.54
CA ILE A 226 8.87 -10.84 60.12
C ILE A 226 7.77 -11.45 61.00
N GLY A 227 7.20 -12.59 60.58
CA GLY A 227 6.23 -13.35 61.37
C GLY A 227 6.80 -13.86 62.70
N ASP A 228 8.01 -14.42 62.68
CA ASP A 228 8.67 -14.95 63.88
C ASP A 228 9.07 -13.84 64.86
N GLN A 229 9.58 -12.71 64.35
CA GLN A 229 9.89 -11.53 65.16
C GLN A 229 8.65 -11.00 65.87
N LYS A 230 7.50 -10.96 65.18
CA LYS A 230 6.23 -10.53 65.77
C LYS A 230 5.80 -11.44 66.92
N ASN A 231 5.88 -12.76 66.75
CA ASN A 231 5.54 -13.73 67.80
C ASN A 231 6.46 -13.64 69.03
N ALA A 232 7.76 -13.37 68.81
CA ALA A 232 8.72 -13.19 69.90
C ALA A 232 8.41 -11.94 70.74
N ILE A 233 8.05 -10.84 70.08
CA ILE A 233 7.64 -9.59 70.74
C ILE A 233 6.37 -9.82 71.57
N ASP A 234 5.36 -10.47 71.01
CA ASP A 234 4.10 -10.77 71.72
C ASP A 234 4.36 -11.65 72.98
N THR A 235 5.30 -12.58 72.89
CA THR A 235 5.70 -13.42 74.03
C THR A 235 6.40 -12.62 75.13
N GLN A 236 7.25 -11.65 74.76
CA GLN A 236 7.93 -10.77 75.72
C GLN A 236 6.95 -9.85 76.45
N VAL A 237 6.00 -9.26 75.72
CA VAL A 237 4.93 -8.44 76.29
C VAL A 237 4.14 -9.22 77.34
N ASN A 238 3.77 -10.47 77.02
CA ASN A 238 3.05 -11.32 77.97
C ASN A 238 3.85 -11.66 79.24
N LYS A 239 5.17 -11.87 79.14
CA LYS A 239 6.03 -12.13 80.31
C LYS A 239 6.14 -10.92 81.23
N ILE A 240 6.21 -9.71 80.66
CA ILE A 240 6.29 -8.47 81.44
C ILE A 240 5.00 -8.25 82.22
N ASN A 241 3.84 -8.41 81.57
CA ASN A 241 2.53 -8.29 82.22
C ASN A 241 2.36 -9.32 83.37
N ALA A 242 2.90 -10.53 83.21
CA ALA A 242 2.87 -11.55 84.27
C ALA A 242 3.77 -11.18 85.47
N SER A 243 4.97 -10.66 85.22
CA SER A 243 5.89 -10.19 86.26
C SER A 243 5.34 -9.00 87.03
N GLU A 244 4.65 -8.07 86.35
CA GLU A 244 4.01 -6.92 86.97
C GLU A 244 2.89 -7.36 87.94
N LYS A 245 2.09 -8.34 87.53
CA LYS A 245 1.05 -8.94 88.39
C LYS A 245 1.62 -9.67 89.61
N LEU A 246 2.77 -10.35 89.46
CA LEU A 246 3.46 -11.03 90.57
C LEU A 246 4.00 -10.03 91.58
N LEU A 247 4.62 -8.94 91.10
CA LEU A 247 5.13 -7.85 91.94
C LEU A 247 4.02 -7.16 92.73
N GLN A 248 2.85 -6.96 92.10
CA GLN A 248 1.67 -6.43 92.79
C GLN A 248 1.22 -7.36 93.92
N THR A 249 1.17 -8.67 93.66
CA THR A 249 0.77 -9.67 94.67
C THR A 249 1.77 -9.74 95.84
N GLN A 250 3.07 -9.57 95.56
CA GLN A 250 4.12 -9.52 96.58
C GLN A 250 4.05 -8.23 97.40
N GLN A 251 3.73 -7.08 96.79
CA GLN A 251 3.45 -5.85 97.52
C GLN A 251 2.24 -5.99 98.43
N ASP A 252 1.16 -6.60 97.95
CA ASP A 252 -0.06 -6.81 98.74
C ASP A 252 0.20 -7.79 99.91
N SER A 253 1.06 -8.81 99.73
CA SER A 253 1.48 -9.73 100.80
C SER A 253 2.44 -9.09 101.80
N LEU A 254 3.31 -8.16 101.36
CA LEU A 254 4.16 -7.39 102.27
C LEU A 254 3.33 -6.40 103.11
N ALA A 255 2.28 -5.82 102.51
CA ALA A 255 1.35 -4.92 103.20
C ALA A 255 0.51 -5.65 104.26
N SER A 256 0.17 -6.92 104.04
CA SER A 256 -0.53 -7.75 105.04
C SER A 256 0.40 -8.22 106.16
N LEU A 257 1.69 -8.47 105.88
CA LEU A 257 2.72 -8.79 106.90
C LEU A 257 3.12 -7.60 107.79
N LEU A 258 2.78 -6.37 107.40
CA LEU A 258 2.99 -5.14 108.19
C LEU A 258 1.80 -4.77 109.09
N THR A 259 0.71 -5.54 109.04
CA THR A 259 -0.47 -5.38 109.91
C THR A 259 -0.68 -6.61 110.80
N ASP A 260 0.36 -7.02 111.53
CA ASP A 260 0.21 -7.70 112.81
C ASP A 260 1.54 -7.56 113.56
N ASN A 261 1.57 -6.56 114.43
CA ASN A 261 2.66 -6.39 115.36
C ASN A 261 2.15 -6.77 116.75
N VAL A 262 3.06 -7.32 117.55
CA VAL A 262 2.99 -7.45 119.00
C VAL A 262 2.23 -8.69 119.51
N LEU A 263 2.96 -9.71 120.00
CA LEU A 263 3.20 -9.88 121.44
C LEU A 263 3.85 -11.24 121.78
N GLN A 264 5.00 -11.15 122.47
CA GLN A 264 5.51 -12.07 123.50
C GLN A 264 6.13 -13.43 123.13
N ALA A 265 7.47 -13.38 123.14
CA ALA A 265 8.32 -14.43 123.69
C ALA A 265 8.18 -14.55 125.23
N LYS A 266 8.18 -15.78 125.75
CA LYS A 266 9.07 -16.29 126.85
C LYS A 266 8.67 -17.73 127.20
N LYS A 267 9.56 -18.72 127.01
CA LYS A 267 10.63 -19.15 127.91
C LYS A 267 11.57 -20.12 127.16
N TYR A 268 12.84 -20.33 127.44
CA TYR A 268 13.91 -19.60 128.15
C TYR A 268 15.23 -20.30 127.75
N GLU A 269 16.32 -19.54 127.64
CA GLU A 269 17.74 -19.95 127.72
C GLU A 269 18.55 -20.58 126.56
N GLU A 270 17.98 -20.92 125.40
CA GLU A 270 18.79 -21.11 124.16
C GLU A 270 18.61 -19.99 123.11
N LYS A 271 17.65 -19.09 123.33
CA LYS A 271 17.17 -18.13 122.32
C LYS A 271 18.03 -16.87 122.15
N LEU A 272 18.85 -16.49 123.14
CA LEU A 272 19.58 -15.20 123.13
C LEU A 272 20.77 -15.19 122.15
N LEU A 273 21.37 -16.35 121.86
CA LEU A 273 22.45 -16.47 120.88
C LEU A 273 21.88 -16.50 119.46
N LEU A 274 20.78 -17.23 119.26
CA LEU A 274 20.06 -17.33 117.99
C LEU A 274 19.39 -16.00 117.61
N GLU A 275 18.83 -15.23 118.55
CA GLU A 275 18.25 -13.91 118.27
C GLU A 275 19.30 -12.89 117.85
N LYS A 276 20.50 -12.86 118.47
CA LYS A 276 21.57 -11.98 118.01
C LYS A 276 22.09 -12.35 116.62
N GLU A 277 22.16 -13.64 116.33
CA GLU A 277 22.60 -14.13 115.01
C GLU A 277 21.54 -13.94 113.93
N LEU A 278 20.26 -14.14 114.29
CA LEU A 278 19.10 -13.89 113.43
C LEU A 278 18.89 -12.39 113.21
N GLU A 279 19.03 -11.55 114.23
CA GLU A 279 18.96 -10.08 114.12
C GLU A 279 20.11 -9.56 113.27
N LYS A 280 21.33 -10.12 113.40
CA LYS A 280 22.46 -9.82 112.51
C LYS A 280 22.19 -10.28 111.07
N THR A 281 21.57 -11.45 110.89
CA THR A 281 21.22 -11.98 109.56
C THR A 281 20.10 -11.18 108.91
N ILE A 282 19.05 -10.82 109.65
CA ILE A 282 17.94 -9.97 109.22
C ILE A 282 18.44 -8.57 108.90
N THR A 283 19.34 -8.01 109.72
CA THR A 283 19.96 -6.70 109.45
C THR A 283 20.81 -6.74 108.19
N ASN A 284 21.59 -7.81 107.99
CA ASN A 284 22.36 -7.99 106.75
C ASN A 284 21.46 -8.21 105.53
N GLN A 285 20.34 -8.93 105.67
CA GLN A 285 19.37 -9.12 104.60
C GLN A 285 18.59 -7.84 104.27
N LEU A 286 18.23 -7.03 105.28
CA LEU A 286 17.65 -5.70 105.12
C LEU A 286 18.61 -4.77 104.39
N LEU A 287 19.88 -4.74 104.78
CA LEU A 287 20.92 -3.96 104.07
C LEU A 287 21.09 -4.43 102.62
N LEU A 288 20.99 -5.73 102.36
CA LEU A 288 21.08 -6.28 101.00
C LEU A 288 19.83 -5.92 100.16
N VAL A 289 18.64 -5.98 100.74
CA VAL A 289 17.38 -5.60 100.09
C VAL A 289 17.32 -4.10 99.85
N ASP A 290 17.76 -3.28 100.79
CA ASP A 290 17.87 -1.83 100.64
C ASP A 290 18.87 -1.48 99.51
N ALA A 291 20.02 -2.15 99.46
CA ALA A 291 20.97 -2.00 98.37
C ALA A 291 20.42 -2.47 97.01
N GLN A 292 19.63 -3.56 96.98
CA GLN A 292 18.94 -4.01 95.76
C GLN A 292 17.85 -3.03 95.33
N GLN A 293 17.10 -2.45 96.27
CA GLN A 293 16.06 -1.47 96.01
C GLN A 293 16.65 -0.16 95.47
N GLU A 294 17.79 0.27 96.00
CA GLU A 294 18.55 1.41 95.48
C GLU A 294 19.07 1.14 94.06
N ALA A 295 19.65 -0.04 93.81
CA ALA A 295 20.11 -0.45 92.48
C ALA A 295 18.97 -0.52 91.44
N ILE A 296 17.79 -1.01 91.83
CA ILE A 296 16.60 -1.04 90.99
C ILE A 296 16.09 0.39 90.73
N THR A 297 16.12 1.26 91.74
CA THR A 297 15.70 2.67 91.61
C THR A 297 16.60 3.41 90.63
N ASN A 298 17.91 3.23 90.74
CA ASN A 298 18.90 3.77 89.79
C ASN A 298 18.70 3.18 88.39
N SER A 299 18.48 1.87 88.26
CA SER A 299 18.21 1.24 86.96
C SER A 299 16.91 1.75 86.33
N LYS A 300 15.85 1.97 87.12
CA LYS A 300 14.60 2.58 86.65
C LYS A 300 14.80 4.00 86.18
N ALA A 301 15.62 4.79 86.87
CA ALA A 301 15.94 6.16 86.46
C ALA A 301 16.71 6.18 85.13
N VAL A 302 17.69 5.29 84.95
CA VAL A 302 18.44 5.14 83.68
C VAL A 302 17.52 4.68 82.54
N LEU A 303 16.67 3.68 82.77
CA LEU A 303 15.71 3.20 81.76
C LEU A 303 14.72 4.28 81.37
N LYS A 304 14.22 5.08 82.32
CA LYS A 304 13.34 6.22 82.04
C LYS A 304 14.05 7.28 81.18
N ALA A 305 15.31 7.57 81.47
CA ALA A 305 16.11 8.49 80.65
C ALA A 305 16.35 7.93 79.23
N GLN A 306 16.64 6.63 79.10
CA GLN A 306 16.79 5.97 77.80
C GLN A 306 15.48 5.93 77.02
N GLN A 307 14.34 5.73 77.68
CA GLN A 307 13.03 5.75 77.05
C GLN A 307 12.70 7.14 76.48
N LEU A 308 12.99 8.20 77.22
CA LEU A 308 12.80 9.58 76.73
C LEU A 308 13.70 9.91 75.52
N ASP A 309 14.96 9.47 75.53
CA ASP A 309 15.88 9.62 74.38
C ASP A 309 15.40 8.83 73.15
N LEU A 310 14.84 7.63 73.34
CA LEU A 310 14.25 6.85 72.27
C LEU A 310 12.98 7.50 71.69
N GLU A 311 12.10 8.04 72.54
CA GLU A 311 10.92 8.79 72.12
C GLU A 311 11.31 10.04 71.30
N GLU A 312 12.35 10.77 71.73
CA GLU A 312 12.88 11.91 70.98
C GLU A 312 13.45 11.49 69.62
N LYS A 313 14.23 10.40 69.57
CA LYS A 313 14.76 9.85 68.32
C LYS A 313 13.66 9.36 67.38
N GLU A 314 12.60 8.76 67.91
CA GLU A 314 11.46 8.31 67.11
C GLU A 314 10.75 9.50 66.43
N VAL A 315 10.57 10.61 67.15
CA VAL A 315 10.05 11.86 66.58
C VAL A 315 10.97 12.37 65.46
N GLN A 316 12.28 12.44 65.69
CA GLN A 316 13.24 12.91 64.68
C GLN A 316 13.27 12.01 63.44
N ILE A 317 13.19 10.68 63.62
CA ILE A 317 13.12 9.72 62.51
C ILE A 317 11.83 9.93 61.70
N ASN A 318 10.70 10.13 62.36
CA ASN A 318 9.42 10.37 61.70
C ASN A 318 9.42 11.69 60.90
N GLU A 319 9.99 12.76 61.46
CA GLU A 319 10.16 14.04 60.73
C GLU A 319 11.08 13.89 59.52
N ARG A 320 12.17 13.15 59.67
CA ARG A 320 13.12 12.89 58.57
C ARG A 320 12.51 12.00 57.49
N GLN A 321 11.73 10.98 57.87
CA GLN A 321 11.01 10.12 56.94
C GLN A 321 10.00 10.93 56.13
N LYS A 322 9.24 11.81 56.78
CA LYS A 322 8.32 12.73 56.10
C LYS A 322 9.04 13.62 55.09
N THR A 323 10.19 14.17 55.45
CA THR A 323 11.02 14.98 54.55
C THR A 323 11.52 14.17 53.35
N LEU A 324 11.95 12.92 53.56
CA LEU A 324 12.37 12.02 52.48
C LEU A 324 11.22 11.65 51.55
N ASP A 325 10.02 11.44 52.08
CA ASP A 325 8.83 11.15 51.28
C ASP A 325 8.46 12.36 50.41
N GLU A 326 8.51 13.58 50.94
CA GLU A 326 8.31 14.83 50.18
C GLU A 326 9.36 15.03 49.08
N GLN A 327 10.63 14.72 49.36
CA GLN A 327 11.72 14.76 48.38
C GLN A 327 11.54 13.71 47.28
N ASN A 328 11.14 12.48 47.63
CA ASN A 328 10.90 11.41 46.68
C ASN A 328 9.75 11.75 45.72
N LEU A 329 8.66 12.35 46.22
CA LEU A 329 7.56 12.85 45.38
C LEU A 329 8.05 13.90 44.38
N THR A 330 8.87 14.86 44.85
CA THR A 330 9.44 15.90 44.00
C THR A 330 10.36 15.31 42.90
N ILE A 331 11.19 14.32 43.25
CA ILE A 331 12.06 13.63 42.31
C ILE A 331 11.25 12.84 41.27
N GLU A 332 10.16 12.19 41.69
CA GLU A 332 9.26 11.47 40.80
C GLU A 332 8.63 12.42 39.77
N ASP A 333 8.15 13.58 40.21
CA ASP A 333 7.61 14.62 39.33
C ASP A 333 8.68 15.17 38.36
N GLN A 334 9.91 15.39 38.84
CA GLN A 334 11.03 15.82 38.00
C GLN A 334 11.41 14.77 36.94
N ARG A 335 11.38 13.49 37.31
CA ARG A 335 11.65 12.39 36.38
C ARG A 335 10.56 12.31 35.30
N ASN A 336 9.29 12.40 35.68
CA ASN A 336 8.17 12.37 34.75
C ASN A 336 8.20 13.56 33.78
N THR A 337 8.47 14.77 34.27
CA THR A 337 8.62 15.96 33.44
C THR A 337 9.81 15.86 32.47
N THR A 338 10.94 15.32 32.91
CA THR A 338 12.11 15.09 32.05
C THR A 338 11.82 14.08 30.93
N ILE A 339 11.14 12.98 31.24
CA ILE A 339 10.74 11.97 30.23
C ILE A 339 9.78 12.59 29.21
N LEU A 340 8.81 13.38 29.67
CA LEU A 340 7.86 14.08 28.79
C LEU A 340 8.57 15.05 27.84
N LEU A 341 9.52 15.85 28.35
CA LEU A 341 10.32 16.76 27.53
C LEU A 341 11.14 16.01 26.48
N GLY A 342 11.80 14.90 26.87
CA GLY A 342 12.54 14.05 25.94
C GLY A 342 11.66 13.47 24.83
N ALA A 343 10.44 13.03 25.17
CA ALA A 343 9.48 12.54 24.19
C ALA A 343 9.04 13.63 23.20
N ILE A 344 8.78 14.85 23.67
CA ILE A 344 8.41 15.99 22.81
C ILE A 344 9.55 16.33 21.84
N VAL A 345 10.79 16.40 22.34
CA VAL A 345 11.97 16.65 21.49
C VAL A 345 12.13 15.55 20.44
N GLY A 346 11.94 14.29 20.83
CA GLY A 346 11.96 13.15 19.90
C GLY A 346 10.93 13.27 18.78
N VAL A 347 9.69 13.65 19.11
CA VAL A 347 8.60 13.88 18.13
C VAL A 347 8.93 15.06 17.21
N LEU A 348 9.50 16.14 17.73
CA LEU A 348 9.91 17.29 16.92
C LEU A 348 11.04 16.92 15.93
N LEU A 349 12.04 16.15 16.37
CA LEU A 349 13.11 15.68 15.49
C LEU A 349 12.59 14.72 14.42
N LEU A 350 11.71 13.79 14.79
CA LEU A 350 11.09 12.85 13.85
C LEU A 350 10.23 13.59 12.82
N SER A 351 9.42 14.56 13.25
CA SER A 351 8.59 15.36 12.34
C SER A 351 9.45 16.22 11.40
N GLY A 352 10.52 16.83 11.89
CA GLY A 352 11.50 17.55 11.07
C GLY A 352 12.17 16.65 10.02
N LEU A 353 12.56 15.43 10.40
CA LEU A 353 13.13 14.45 9.48
C LEU A 353 12.12 14.04 8.38
N LEU A 354 10.87 13.76 8.75
CA LEU A 354 9.81 13.41 7.80
C LEU A 354 9.51 14.56 6.83
N LEU A 355 9.45 15.79 7.33
CA LEU A 355 9.28 16.99 6.50
C LEU A 355 10.44 17.17 5.53
N TYR A 356 11.68 16.96 5.98
CA TYR A 356 12.87 17.04 5.12
C TYR A 356 12.86 15.96 4.02
N LEU A 357 12.52 14.72 4.35
CA LEU A 357 12.40 13.63 3.37
C LEU A 357 11.28 13.91 2.35
N SER A 358 10.13 14.40 2.81
CA SER A 358 9.01 14.80 1.96
C SER A 358 9.39 15.95 1.02
N TYR A 359 10.06 16.98 1.54
CA TYR A 359 10.57 18.11 0.75
C TYR A 359 11.57 17.64 -0.33
N ARG A 360 12.51 16.76 0.03
CA ARG A 360 13.48 16.19 -0.91
C ARG A 360 12.80 15.37 -2.02
N SER A 361 11.78 14.59 -1.66
CA SER A 361 11.00 13.80 -2.62
C SER A 361 10.23 14.70 -3.60
N LYS A 362 9.51 15.70 -3.08
CA LYS A 362 8.79 16.69 -3.90
C LYS A 362 9.71 17.40 -4.89
N ARG A 363 10.90 17.81 -4.45
CA ARG A 363 11.86 18.52 -5.31
C ARG A 363 12.41 17.63 -6.44
N ARG A 364 12.61 16.33 -6.20
CA ARG A 364 13.02 15.36 -7.23
C ARG A 364 11.91 15.17 -8.27
N LEU A 365 10.67 14.98 -7.80
CA LEU A 365 9.52 14.81 -8.67
C LEU A 365 9.27 16.05 -9.53
N ALA A 366 9.37 17.25 -8.94
CA ALA A 366 9.22 18.51 -9.69
C ALA A 366 10.24 18.63 -10.82
N LYS A 367 11.49 18.26 -10.56
CA LYS A 367 12.56 18.27 -11.58
C LYS A 367 12.34 17.23 -12.68
N GLU A 368 11.88 16.03 -12.32
CA GLU A 368 11.55 14.99 -13.31
C GLU A 368 10.38 15.43 -14.19
N LEU A 369 9.36 16.04 -13.60
CA LEU A 369 8.20 16.55 -14.31
C LEU A 369 8.58 17.68 -15.28
N GLU A 370 9.47 18.58 -14.86
CA GLU A 370 10.02 19.64 -15.71
C GLU A 370 10.78 19.06 -16.91
N LEU A 371 11.66 18.08 -16.68
CA LEU A 371 12.39 17.40 -17.76
C LEU A 371 11.44 16.71 -18.75
N LYS A 372 10.44 15.99 -18.25
CA LYS A 372 9.42 15.34 -19.09
C LYS A 372 8.61 16.36 -19.90
N ASN A 373 8.25 17.49 -19.31
CA ASN A 373 7.54 18.55 -20.01
C ASN A 373 8.38 19.18 -21.12
N ILE A 374 9.68 19.43 -20.87
CA ILE A 374 10.60 19.93 -21.89
C ILE A 374 10.75 18.92 -23.03
N GLU A 375 10.89 17.64 -22.71
CA GLU A 375 10.98 16.57 -23.71
C GLU A 375 9.70 16.43 -24.52
N ALA A 376 8.53 16.44 -23.88
CA ALA A 376 7.23 16.41 -24.56
C ALA A 376 7.06 17.62 -25.50
N ALA A 377 7.39 18.84 -25.04
CA ALA A 377 7.33 20.04 -25.86
C ALA A 377 8.28 19.97 -27.06
N LYS A 378 9.48 19.41 -26.89
CA LYS A 378 10.44 19.19 -27.97
C LYS A 378 9.90 18.18 -29.00
N GLN A 379 9.34 17.07 -28.55
CA GLN A 379 8.74 16.06 -29.44
C GLN A 379 7.55 16.62 -30.21
N ALA A 380 6.67 17.37 -29.53
CA ALA A 380 5.54 18.05 -30.17
C ALA A 380 6.01 19.03 -31.27
N LYS A 381 7.06 19.81 -31.00
CA LYS A 381 7.65 20.72 -31.98
C LYS A 381 8.26 19.99 -33.18
N ILE A 382 8.96 18.88 -32.95
CA ILE A 382 9.53 18.05 -34.01
C ILE A 382 8.41 17.47 -34.88
N LEU A 383 7.37 16.90 -34.25
CA LEU A 383 6.23 16.32 -34.94
C LEU A 383 5.49 17.37 -35.78
N ALA A 384 5.23 18.54 -35.22
CA ALA A 384 4.61 19.65 -35.94
C ALA A 384 5.47 20.10 -37.15
N SER A 385 6.79 20.18 -36.98
CA SER A 385 7.70 20.49 -38.09
C SER A 385 7.69 19.41 -39.17
N LYS A 386 7.61 18.13 -38.78
CA LYS A 386 7.57 17.00 -39.72
C LYS A 386 6.25 16.92 -40.47
N ASN A 387 5.13 17.19 -39.81
CA ASN A 387 3.84 17.31 -40.48
C ASN A 387 3.82 18.46 -41.49
N LYS A 388 4.36 19.63 -41.11
CA LYS A 388 4.47 20.77 -42.03
C LYS A 388 5.37 20.48 -43.22
N GLU A 389 6.50 19.81 -43.01
CA GLU A 389 7.41 19.37 -44.08
C GLU A 389 6.70 18.40 -45.04
N LEU A 390 5.92 17.45 -44.51
CA LEU A 390 5.13 16.51 -45.30
C LEU A 390 4.03 17.20 -46.11
N GLU A 391 3.32 18.16 -45.51
CA GLU A 391 2.30 18.96 -46.19
C GLU A 391 2.90 19.80 -47.32
N GLN A 392 4.05 20.43 -47.08
CA GLN A 392 4.75 21.20 -48.10
C GLN A 392 5.23 20.30 -49.24
N PHE A 393 5.78 19.11 -48.92
CA PHE A 393 6.16 18.13 -49.93
C PHE A 393 4.95 17.67 -50.76
N ALA A 394 3.84 17.34 -50.12
CA ALA A 394 2.60 16.96 -50.80
C ALA A 394 2.06 18.08 -51.69
N TYR A 395 2.18 19.34 -51.26
CA TYR A 395 1.80 20.51 -52.04
C TYR A 395 2.65 20.67 -53.31
N VAL A 396 3.97 20.67 -53.17
CA VAL A 396 4.90 20.82 -54.31
C VAL A 396 4.73 19.66 -55.29
N ALA A 397 4.72 18.42 -54.80
CA ALA A 397 4.54 17.25 -55.65
C ALA A 397 3.19 17.27 -56.40
N SER A 398 2.10 17.72 -55.75
CA SER A 398 0.79 17.83 -56.42
C SER A 398 0.78 18.90 -57.51
N HIS A 399 1.44 20.04 -57.27
CA HIS A 399 1.58 21.10 -58.26
C HIS A 399 2.37 20.60 -59.48
N ASP A 400 3.53 20.02 -59.25
CA ASP A 400 4.44 19.54 -60.30
C ASP A 400 3.85 18.37 -61.10
N LEU A 401 2.90 17.62 -60.53
CA LEU A 401 2.14 16.59 -61.25
C LEU A 401 0.94 17.15 -62.04
N GLN A 402 0.36 18.28 -61.62
CA GLN A 402 -0.79 18.89 -62.31
C GLN A 402 -0.40 19.60 -63.61
N GLU A 403 0.75 20.29 -63.64
CA GLU A 403 1.24 20.99 -64.84
C GLU A 403 1.41 20.06 -66.06
N PRO A 404 2.16 18.94 -65.99
CA PRO A 404 2.31 18.04 -67.13
C PRO A 404 0.97 17.39 -67.53
N LEU A 405 0.09 17.14 -66.57
CA LEU A 405 -1.22 16.56 -66.83
C LEU A 405 -2.15 17.53 -67.57
N ASN A 406 -2.11 18.82 -67.22
CA ASN A 406 -2.85 19.86 -67.95
C ASN A 406 -2.36 19.96 -69.40
N SER A 407 -1.04 19.89 -69.62
CA SER A 407 -0.45 19.85 -70.96
C SER A 407 -0.93 18.64 -71.77
N ILE A 408 -0.97 17.44 -71.17
CA ILE A 408 -1.50 16.23 -71.80
C ILE A 408 -2.96 16.42 -72.22
N ILE A 409 -3.81 16.92 -71.32
CA ILE A 409 -5.24 17.16 -71.59
C ILE A 409 -5.41 18.19 -72.71
N SER A 410 -4.62 19.26 -72.70
CA SER A 410 -4.65 20.28 -73.76
C SER A 410 -4.23 19.72 -75.11
N LEU A 411 -3.17 18.91 -75.18
CA LEU A 411 -2.73 18.28 -76.42
C LEU A 411 -3.78 17.32 -76.98
N ILE A 412 -4.43 16.54 -76.10
CA ILE A 412 -5.52 15.64 -76.52
C ILE A 412 -6.70 16.45 -77.06
N GLY A 413 -7.02 17.59 -76.44
CA GLY A 413 -8.03 18.52 -76.93
C GLY A 413 -7.71 19.02 -78.35
N ILE A 414 -6.49 19.51 -78.57
CA ILE A 414 -6.03 19.95 -79.90
C ILE A 414 -6.08 18.80 -80.92
N LEU A 415 -5.61 17.60 -80.55
CA LEU A 415 -5.67 16.41 -81.41
C LEU A 415 -7.10 16.05 -81.80
N ASN A 416 -8.04 16.14 -80.85
CA ASN A 416 -9.44 15.85 -81.09
C ASN A 416 -10.11 16.93 -81.96
N ASP A 417 -9.78 18.20 -81.75
CA ASP A 417 -10.38 19.32 -82.49
C ASP A 417 -9.84 19.43 -83.92
N GLU A 418 -8.53 19.21 -84.14
CA GLU A 418 -7.90 19.36 -85.45
C GLU A 418 -7.95 18.08 -86.30
N TYR A 419 -7.88 16.90 -85.66
CA TYR A 419 -7.76 15.61 -86.35
C TYR A 419 -8.85 14.61 -85.97
N GLY A 420 -9.82 14.99 -85.12
CA GLY A 420 -10.89 14.11 -84.63
C GLY A 420 -11.59 13.32 -85.72
N ASP A 421 -11.92 13.98 -86.84
CA ASP A 421 -12.63 13.37 -87.96
C ASP A 421 -11.76 12.42 -88.81
N ALA A 422 -10.43 12.52 -88.71
CA ALA A 422 -9.49 11.64 -89.40
C ALA A 422 -9.25 10.32 -88.66
N PHE A 423 -9.67 10.20 -87.39
CA PHE A 423 -9.59 8.97 -86.63
C PHE A 423 -10.76 8.02 -86.96
N ASP A 424 -10.46 6.73 -86.99
CA ASP A 424 -11.47 5.69 -86.99
C ASP A 424 -12.19 5.60 -85.63
N ASP A 425 -13.25 4.80 -85.54
CA ASP A 425 -14.04 4.70 -84.30
C ASP A 425 -13.20 4.24 -83.10
N VAL A 426 -12.18 3.40 -83.34
CA VAL A 426 -11.23 2.94 -82.32
C VAL A 426 -10.33 4.07 -81.83
N GLY A 427 -9.81 4.91 -82.75
CA GLY A 427 -9.04 6.10 -82.42
C GLY A 427 -9.85 7.12 -81.63
N LYS A 428 -11.11 7.37 -82.03
CA LYS A 428 -12.03 8.26 -81.30
C LYS A 428 -12.32 7.75 -79.89
N GLN A 429 -12.63 6.46 -79.72
CA GLN A 429 -12.80 5.86 -78.39
C GLN A 429 -11.53 5.94 -77.54
N SER A 430 -10.36 5.76 -78.16
CA SER A 430 -9.07 5.88 -77.47
C SER A 430 -8.83 7.30 -76.96
N LEU A 431 -9.13 8.33 -77.75
CA LEU A 431 -9.03 9.73 -77.33
C LEU A 431 -9.96 10.06 -76.15
N VAL A 432 -11.21 9.57 -76.20
CA VAL A 432 -12.15 9.70 -75.08
C VAL A 432 -11.57 9.04 -73.82
N PHE A 433 -11.09 7.80 -73.93
CA PHE A 433 -10.54 7.06 -72.79
C PHE A 433 -9.32 7.75 -72.16
N ILE A 434 -8.38 8.26 -72.97
CA ILE A 434 -7.18 8.95 -72.47
C ILE A 434 -7.59 10.29 -71.83
N THR A 435 -8.55 11.01 -72.42
CA THR A 435 -9.10 12.26 -71.85
C THR A 435 -9.72 12.01 -70.48
N GLU A 436 -10.60 11.01 -70.36
CA GLU A 436 -11.23 10.63 -69.10
C GLU A 436 -10.21 10.17 -68.05
N SER A 437 -9.24 9.35 -68.46
CA SER A 437 -8.15 8.89 -67.58
C SER A 437 -7.29 10.03 -67.05
N SER A 438 -6.99 11.01 -67.90
CA SER A 438 -6.20 12.19 -67.53
C SER A 438 -6.97 13.13 -66.60
N ASN A 439 -8.24 13.39 -66.91
CA ASN A 439 -9.14 14.13 -66.01
C ASN A 439 -9.27 13.45 -64.65
N ARG A 440 -9.37 12.11 -64.62
CA ARG A 440 -9.41 11.33 -63.38
C ARG A 440 -8.15 11.51 -62.55
N MET A 441 -6.97 11.45 -63.18
CA MET A 441 -5.70 11.66 -62.50
C MET A 441 -5.64 13.06 -61.85
N ARG A 442 -6.17 14.08 -62.53
CA ARG A 442 -6.20 15.46 -62.02
C ARG A 442 -7.04 15.56 -60.76
N GLU A 443 -8.22 14.95 -60.76
CA GLU A 443 -9.11 14.96 -59.60
C GLU A 443 -8.55 14.13 -58.43
N LEU A 444 -7.82 13.04 -58.69
CA LEU A 444 -7.11 12.29 -57.64
C LEU A 444 -6.01 13.12 -56.99
N ILE A 445 -5.21 13.84 -57.77
CA ILE A 445 -4.13 14.70 -57.24
C ILE A 445 -4.73 15.84 -56.41
N LYS A 446 -5.77 16.53 -56.91
CA LYS A 446 -6.46 17.58 -56.15
C LYS A 446 -7.03 17.06 -54.83
N ALA A 447 -7.65 15.87 -54.86
CA ALA A 447 -8.23 15.26 -53.67
C ALA A 447 -7.16 14.84 -52.65
N LEU A 448 -6.01 14.33 -53.10
CA LEU A 448 -4.86 14.03 -52.23
C LEU A 448 -4.30 15.30 -51.57
N LEU A 449 -4.16 16.38 -52.34
CA LEU A 449 -3.71 17.66 -51.80
C LEU A 449 -4.66 18.21 -50.74
N ARG A 450 -5.97 18.13 -51.00
CA ARG A 450 -7.00 18.53 -50.04
C ARG A 450 -6.92 17.67 -48.78
N HIS A 451 -6.75 16.36 -48.92
CA HIS A 451 -6.56 15.45 -47.78
C HIS A 451 -5.34 15.85 -46.93
N SER A 452 -4.23 16.25 -47.55
CA SER A 452 -3.04 16.71 -46.81
C SER A 452 -3.32 17.92 -45.93
N LYS A 453 -4.16 18.86 -46.38
CA LYS A 453 -4.45 20.13 -45.68
C LYS A 453 -5.53 20.04 -44.60
N LEU A 454 -6.39 19.01 -44.64
CA LEU A 454 -7.47 18.85 -43.67
C LEU A 454 -6.95 18.50 -42.27
N GLY A 455 -7.65 18.95 -41.23
CA GLY A 455 -7.29 18.68 -39.83
C GLY A 455 -6.33 19.67 -39.19
N ASN A 456 -5.83 20.67 -39.94
CA ASN A 456 -5.16 21.85 -39.37
C ASN A 456 -6.23 22.91 -39.04
N ILE A 457 -6.87 22.74 -37.89
CA ILE A 457 -7.98 23.59 -37.46
C ILE A 457 -7.43 24.78 -36.69
N ASP A 458 -7.46 25.97 -37.30
CA ASP A 458 -6.94 27.18 -36.67
C ASP A 458 -7.90 27.76 -35.61
N THR A 459 -9.23 27.57 -35.75
CA THR A 459 -10.23 27.99 -34.74
C THR A 459 -11.55 27.21 -34.85
N PHE A 460 -12.07 26.73 -33.71
CA PHE A 460 -13.46 26.26 -33.59
C PHE A 460 -14.41 27.43 -33.34
N LYS A 461 -15.62 27.37 -33.92
CA LYS A 461 -16.67 28.36 -33.73
C LYS A 461 -18.00 27.67 -33.46
N LEU A 462 -18.95 28.43 -32.92
CA LEU A 462 -20.30 27.93 -32.67
C LEU A 462 -21.04 27.79 -34.02
N VAL A 463 -21.30 26.56 -34.44
CA VAL A 463 -21.92 26.22 -35.73
C VAL A 463 -23.33 25.69 -35.51
N ASN A 464 -24.32 26.35 -36.12
CA ASN A 464 -25.68 25.85 -36.18
C ASN A 464 -25.78 24.77 -37.27
N THR A 465 -25.82 23.50 -36.87
CA THR A 465 -25.78 22.38 -37.82
C THR A 465 -27.08 22.22 -38.61
N GLN A 466 -28.22 22.72 -38.10
CA GLN A 466 -29.47 22.80 -38.86
C GLN A 466 -29.30 23.70 -40.09
N LYS A 467 -28.80 24.92 -39.88
CA LYS A 467 -28.60 25.91 -40.94
C LYS A 467 -27.60 25.39 -41.98
N LEU A 468 -26.52 24.77 -41.50
CA LEU A 468 -25.51 24.14 -42.35
C LEU A 468 -26.12 23.07 -43.27
N LEU A 469 -26.95 22.17 -42.74
CA LEU A 469 -27.62 21.14 -43.53
C LEU A 469 -28.59 21.73 -44.56
N VAL A 470 -29.37 22.76 -44.21
CA VAL A 470 -30.25 23.47 -45.17
C VAL A 470 -29.45 24.05 -46.34
N GLU A 471 -28.31 24.68 -46.06
CA GLU A 471 -27.43 25.22 -47.10
C GLU A 471 -26.82 24.12 -47.97
N ILE A 472 -26.38 23.00 -47.37
CA ILE A 472 -25.86 21.85 -48.14
C ILE A 472 -26.93 21.24 -49.04
N THR A 473 -28.17 21.08 -48.55
CA THR A 473 -29.28 20.58 -49.36
C THR A 473 -29.55 21.51 -50.55
N LYS A 474 -29.46 22.83 -50.36
CA LYS A 474 -29.59 23.81 -51.44
C LYS A 474 -28.43 23.72 -52.45
N ASP A 475 -27.20 23.52 -51.98
CA ASP A 475 -26.04 23.33 -52.87
C ASP A 475 -26.15 22.05 -53.72
N LEU A 476 -26.89 21.05 -53.23
CA LEU A 476 -27.12 19.76 -53.90
C LEU A 476 -28.44 19.69 -54.69
N ASP A 477 -29.19 20.80 -54.83
CA ASP A 477 -30.55 20.84 -55.37
C ASP A 477 -30.68 20.18 -56.77
N SER A 478 -29.70 20.42 -57.65
CA SER A 478 -29.68 19.80 -58.98
C SER A 478 -29.52 18.26 -58.91
N VAL A 479 -28.65 17.77 -58.02
CA VAL A 479 -28.43 16.33 -57.84
C VAL A 479 -29.66 15.68 -57.21
N ILE A 480 -30.26 16.35 -56.22
CA ILE A 480 -31.47 15.90 -55.54
C ILE A 480 -32.64 15.82 -56.53
N SER A 481 -32.86 16.85 -57.32
CA SER A 481 -33.92 16.91 -58.33
C SER A 481 -33.77 15.81 -59.39
N ASN A 482 -32.54 15.56 -59.86
CA ASN A 482 -32.24 14.54 -60.86
C ASN A 482 -32.42 13.10 -60.31
N THR A 483 -32.17 12.89 -59.02
CA THR A 483 -32.23 11.56 -58.38
C THR A 483 -33.53 11.31 -57.63
N GLN A 484 -34.37 12.34 -57.48
CA GLN A 484 -35.55 12.34 -56.61
C GLN A 484 -35.22 11.91 -55.17
N ALA A 485 -34.04 12.30 -54.68
CA ALA A 485 -33.60 11.98 -53.32
C ALA A 485 -34.44 12.71 -52.27
N GLU A 486 -34.77 12.02 -51.18
CA GLU A 486 -35.45 12.60 -50.02
C GLU A 486 -34.45 12.69 -48.85
N ILE A 487 -34.24 13.91 -48.32
CA ILE A 487 -33.31 14.17 -47.23
C ILE A 487 -34.10 14.70 -46.03
N ASN A 488 -34.17 13.91 -44.97
CA ASN A 488 -34.89 14.23 -43.74
C ASN A 488 -33.92 14.47 -42.60
N PHE A 489 -34.11 15.57 -41.88
CA PHE A 489 -33.37 15.89 -40.67
C PHE A 489 -34.25 16.67 -39.70
N ASP A 490 -34.31 16.20 -38.45
CA ASP A 490 -35.09 16.80 -37.36
C ASP A 490 -34.28 17.90 -36.65
N SER A 491 -34.61 18.23 -35.40
CA SER A 491 -33.90 19.22 -34.59
C SER A 491 -32.40 18.93 -34.46
N MET A 492 -31.57 19.78 -35.07
CA MET A 492 -30.11 19.67 -35.03
C MET A 492 -29.45 20.62 -34.03
N PRO A 493 -28.36 20.19 -33.36
CA PRO A 493 -27.71 20.98 -32.32
C PRO A 493 -26.86 22.11 -32.89
N THR A 494 -26.51 23.05 -32.01
CA THR A 494 -25.42 23.99 -32.26
C THR A 494 -24.18 23.50 -31.50
N ILE A 495 -23.05 23.35 -32.20
CA ILE A 495 -21.82 22.75 -31.63
C ILE A 495 -20.59 23.60 -31.92
N MET A 496 -19.55 23.47 -31.10
CA MET A 496 -18.23 24.05 -31.38
C MET A 496 -17.49 23.19 -32.41
N ALA A 497 -17.32 23.72 -33.64
CA ALA A 497 -16.69 23.01 -34.75
C ALA A 497 -16.11 23.96 -35.81
N SER A 498 -15.38 23.42 -36.79
CA SER A 498 -15.04 24.12 -38.02
C SER A 498 -16.19 23.98 -39.03
N GLU A 499 -16.89 25.08 -39.33
CA GLU A 499 -18.04 25.05 -40.27
C GLU A 499 -17.67 24.48 -41.64
N VAL A 500 -16.50 24.84 -42.17
CA VAL A 500 -16.02 24.41 -43.49
C VAL A 500 -15.75 22.91 -43.53
N GLU A 501 -15.11 22.37 -42.48
CA GLU A 501 -14.80 20.94 -42.42
C GLU A 501 -16.05 20.11 -42.11
N LEU A 502 -16.92 20.60 -41.22
CA LEU A 502 -18.18 19.93 -40.91
C LEU A 502 -19.12 19.91 -42.14
N ARG A 503 -19.14 20.98 -42.93
CA ARG A 503 -19.83 21.00 -44.23
C ARG A 503 -19.33 19.89 -45.13
N LEU A 504 -18.02 19.70 -45.19
CA LEU A 504 -17.40 18.66 -46.01
C LEU A 504 -17.76 17.24 -45.51
N VAL A 505 -17.86 17.03 -44.20
CA VAL A 505 -18.31 15.75 -43.63
C VAL A 505 -19.71 15.43 -44.11
N PHE A 506 -20.68 16.32 -43.88
CA PHE A 506 -22.07 16.10 -44.27
C PHE A 506 -22.22 15.96 -45.79
N GLN A 507 -21.55 16.81 -46.58
CA GLN A 507 -21.61 16.73 -48.03
C GLN A 507 -21.09 15.37 -48.55
N ASN A 508 -19.97 14.86 -48.01
CA ASN A 508 -19.45 13.54 -48.41
C ASN A 508 -20.41 12.41 -48.04
N LEU A 509 -21.01 12.44 -46.85
CA LEU A 509 -21.92 11.39 -46.41
C LEU A 509 -23.24 11.42 -47.22
N ILE A 510 -23.81 12.60 -47.44
CA ILE A 510 -25.05 12.78 -48.22
C ILE A 510 -24.83 12.40 -49.69
N THR A 511 -23.74 12.86 -50.30
CA THR A 511 -23.47 12.52 -51.71
C THR A 511 -23.17 11.04 -51.89
N ASN A 512 -22.52 10.38 -50.92
CA ASN A 512 -22.36 8.92 -50.94
C ASN A 512 -23.72 8.21 -50.85
N ALA A 513 -24.61 8.65 -49.95
CA ALA A 513 -25.94 8.08 -49.78
C ALA A 513 -26.81 8.20 -51.05
N ILE A 514 -26.75 9.33 -51.75
CA ILE A 514 -27.45 9.53 -53.03
C ILE A 514 -26.87 8.63 -54.13
N LYS A 515 -25.54 8.49 -54.13
CA LYS A 515 -24.81 7.85 -55.22
C LYS A 515 -24.84 6.32 -55.17
N PHE A 516 -24.75 5.72 -53.99
CA PHE A 516 -24.67 4.26 -53.84
C PHE A 516 -26.05 3.64 -53.63
N ILE A 517 -26.95 3.92 -54.56
CA ILE A 517 -28.34 3.46 -54.56
C ILE A 517 -28.55 2.37 -55.63
N ALA A 518 -29.40 1.38 -55.34
CA ALA A 518 -29.77 0.38 -56.32
C ALA A 518 -30.58 1.01 -57.48
N PRO A 519 -30.41 0.56 -58.74
CA PRO A 519 -31.17 1.06 -59.87
C PRO A 519 -32.69 0.95 -59.64
N GLY A 520 -33.42 2.04 -59.91
CA GLY A 520 -34.89 2.10 -59.74
C GLY A 520 -35.36 2.42 -58.32
N THR A 521 -34.46 2.58 -57.35
CA THR A 521 -34.79 2.96 -55.97
C THR A 521 -34.57 4.46 -55.76
N LYS A 522 -35.50 5.13 -55.08
CA LYS A 522 -35.34 6.52 -54.66
C LYS A 522 -34.42 6.61 -53.43
N PRO A 523 -33.37 7.44 -53.43
CA PRO A 523 -32.53 7.63 -52.25
C PRO A 523 -33.31 8.27 -51.11
N LEU A 524 -33.27 7.65 -49.92
CA LEU A 524 -33.84 8.18 -48.69
C LEU A 524 -32.70 8.34 -47.67
N ILE A 525 -32.44 9.57 -47.26
CA ILE A 525 -31.39 9.93 -46.31
C ILE A 525 -32.00 10.49 -45.04
N ASN A 526 -31.75 9.86 -43.89
CA ASN A 526 -32.19 10.32 -42.58
C ASN A 526 -30.98 10.75 -41.73
N ILE A 527 -30.93 12.03 -41.34
CA ILE A 527 -29.88 12.58 -40.49
C ILE A 527 -30.44 12.86 -39.11
N LYS A 528 -29.76 12.38 -38.06
CA LYS A 528 -30.14 12.59 -36.65
C LYS A 528 -28.94 13.02 -35.82
N ALA A 529 -29.22 13.67 -34.70
CA ALA A 529 -28.22 14.04 -33.70
C ALA A 529 -28.75 13.73 -32.29
N VAL A 530 -27.90 13.16 -31.44
CA VAL A 530 -28.23 12.80 -30.05
C VAL A 530 -27.10 13.26 -29.12
N SER A 531 -27.45 13.87 -27.99
CA SER A 531 -26.47 14.20 -26.96
C SER A 531 -26.18 12.97 -26.10
N LEU A 532 -24.91 12.57 -26.06
CA LEU A 532 -24.38 11.53 -25.19
C LEU A 532 -23.91 12.17 -23.89
N SER A 533 -24.83 12.76 -23.12
CA SER A 533 -24.54 13.27 -21.77
C SER A 533 -24.63 12.11 -20.78
N ASN A 534 -23.51 11.58 -20.28
CA ASN A 534 -23.54 10.62 -19.17
C ASN A 534 -23.75 11.35 -17.83
N THR A 535 -24.60 10.77 -16.97
CA THR A 535 -25.08 11.29 -15.69
C THR A 535 -24.04 11.30 -14.56
N THR A 536 -22.78 11.66 -14.83
CA THR A 536 -21.75 11.80 -13.81
C THR A 536 -20.91 13.05 -14.07
N GLU A 537 -20.73 13.86 -13.03
CA GLU A 537 -20.41 15.30 -12.99
C GLU A 537 -19.09 15.77 -13.65
N THR A 538 -18.46 15.01 -14.55
CA THR A 538 -17.13 15.39 -15.10
C THR A 538 -16.88 15.12 -16.60
N GLU A 539 -17.86 14.77 -17.44
CA GLU A 539 -17.58 14.45 -18.86
C GLU A 539 -18.19 15.45 -19.85
N LYS A 540 -17.37 15.80 -20.86
CA LYS A 540 -17.66 16.73 -21.97
C LYS A 540 -18.98 16.36 -22.65
N ASN A 541 -19.81 17.34 -23.00
CA ASN A 541 -21.02 17.09 -23.77
C ASN A 541 -20.64 16.55 -25.15
N ILE A 542 -20.89 15.28 -25.45
CA ILE A 542 -20.60 14.72 -26.78
C ILE A 542 -21.88 14.70 -27.61
N TRP A 543 -21.83 15.20 -28.84
CA TRP A 543 -22.91 15.01 -29.81
C TRP A 543 -22.57 13.87 -30.75
N GLN A 544 -23.47 12.90 -30.88
CA GLN A 544 -23.41 11.86 -31.89
C GLN A 544 -24.36 12.22 -33.03
N PHE A 545 -23.83 12.22 -34.25
CA PHE A 545 -24.60 12.36 -35.48
C PHE A 545 -24.71 11.01 -36.18
N SER A 546 -25.83 10.77 -36.84
CA SER A 546 -26.03 9.59 -37.69
C SER A 546 -26.60 10.01 -39.04
N VAL A 547 -26.03 9.51 -40.14
CA VAL A 547 -26.53 9.65 -41.52
C VAL A 547 -26.88 8.27 -42.02
N ALA A 548 -28.18 7.96 -42.10
CA ALA A 548 -28.71 6.68 -42.55
C ALA A 548 -29.23 6.79 -43.99
N ASP A 549 -28.95 5.77 -44.81
CA ASP A 549 -29.40 5.66 -46.21
C ASP A 549 -30.07 4.29 -46.48
N ASN A 550 -30.84 4.23 -47.56
CA ASN A 550 -31.44 3.00 -48.10
C ASN A 550 -30.67 2.44 -49.31
N GLY A 551 -29.35 2.64 -49.34
CA GLY A 551 -28.48 2.26 -50.44
C GLY A 551 -28.22 0.76 -50.57
N ILE A 552 -27.23 0.41 -51.39
CA ILE A 552 -26.82 -0.99 -51.65
C ILE A 552 -26.17 -1.68 -50.44
N GLY A 553 -25.82 -0.93 -49.40
CA GLY A 553 -25.14 -1.44 -48.21
C GLY A 553 -23.67 -1.84 -48.42
N ILE A 554 -22.97 -2.11 -47.32
CA ILE A 554 -21.53 -2.39 -47.28
C ILE A 554 -21.29 -3.75 -46.63
N PRO A 555 -20.64 -4.71 -47.32
CA PRO A 555 -20.31 -6.01 -46.76
C PRO A 555 -19.40 -5.89 -45.53
N GLN A 556 -19.60 -6.75 -44.53
CA GLN A 556 -18.89 -6.73 -43.24
C GLN A 556 -17.36 -6.64 -43.39
N LYS A 557 -16.78 -7.42 -44.32
CA LYS A 557 -15.32 -7.47 -44.59
C LYS A 557 -14.69 -6.14 -44.99
N TYR A 558 -15.49 -5.13 -45.33
CA TYR A 558 -15.00 -3.85 -45.82
C TYR A 558 -15.23 -2.69 -44.85
N LYS A 559 -16.04 -2.85 -43.79
CA LYS A 559 -16.45 -1.76 -42.89
C LYS A 559 -15.30 -1.01 -42.23
N GLU A 560 -14.19 -1.69 -41.93
CA GLU A 560 -12.99 -1.04 -41.37
C GLU A 560 -12.14 -0.32 -42.42
N ARG A 561 -12.17 -0.82 -43.67
CA ARG A 561 -11.31 -0.33 -44.76
C ARG A 561 -11.92 0.81 -45.56
N ILE A 562 -13.22 1.08 -45.44
CA ILE A 562 -13.90 2.13 -46.23
C ILE A 562 -13.39 3.55 -45.94
N PHE A 563 -12.78 3.76 -44.78
CA PHE A 563 -12.19 5.05 -44.39
C PHE A 563 -10.73 5.21 -44.87
N SER A 564 -10.14 4.18 -45.49
CA SER A 564 -8.79 4.27 -46.07
C SER A 564 -8.78 5.05 -47.37
N ILE A 565 -7.68 5.76 -47.64
CA ILE A 565 -7.48 6.52 -48.90
C ILE A 565 -7.46 5.54 -50.08
N PHE A 566 -8.14 5.91 -51.18
CA PHE A 566 -8.22 5.14 -52.44
C PHE A 566 -8.96 3.80 -52.35
N GLN A 567 -9.67 3.50 -51.26
CA GLN A 567 -10.46 2.28 -51.17
C GLN A 567 -11.80 2.45 -51.91
N ARG A 568 -12.09 1.55 -52.86
CA ARG A 568 -13.38 1.46 -53.58
C ARG A 568 -13.92 0.03 -53.50
N LEU A 569 -15.24 -0.10 -53.43
CA LEU A 569 -15.93 -1.39 -53.28
C LEU A 569 -16.54 -1.92 -54.58
N HIS A 570 -16.87 -1.02 -55.50
CA HIS A 570 -17.49 -1.34 -56.78
C HIS A 570 -16.65 -0.80 -57.94
N SER A 571 -16.73 -1.46 -59.09
CA SER A 571 -16.04 -1.06 -60.32
C SER A 571 -16.54 0.30 -60.81
N HIS A 572 -15.72 0.94 -61.64
CA HIS A 572 -15.98 2.30 -62.11
C HIS A 572 -17.27 2.42 -62.91
N ASP A 573 -17.62 1.35 -63.62
CA ASP A 573 -18.76 1.29 -64.55
C ASP A 573 -20.10 1.36 -63.82
N THR A 574 -20.14 1.07 -62.51
CA THR A 574 -21.36 1.10 -61.71
C THR A 574 -21.50 2.36 -60.87
N TYR A 575 -20.40 2.88 -60.29
CA TYR A 575 -20.44 4.08 -59.45
C TYR A 575 -19.14 4.91 -59.59
N SER A 576 -19.27 6.21 -59.85
CA SER A 576 -18.15 7.16 -60.04
C SER A 576 -17.34 7.45 -58.76
N GLY A 577 -16.31 8.30 -58.78
CA GLY A 577 -15.67 8.83 -57.55
C GLY A 577 -14.24 8.39 -57.25
N THR A 578 -13.56 9.20 -56.43
CA THR A 578 -12.11 9.14 -56.18
C THR A 578 -11.68 8.18 -55.05
N GLY A 579 -12.62 7.75 -54.20
CA GLY A 579 -12.30 6.89 -53.04
C GLY A 579 -11.62 7.63 -51.89
N ILE A 580 -11.70 8.96 -51.84
CA ILE A 580 -11.07 9.79 -50.79
C ILE A 580 -12.11 10.38 -49.82
N GLY A 581 -13.38 10.49 -50.22
CA GLY A 581 -14.42 11.18 -49.43
C GLY A 581 -14.57 10.68 -47.99
N LEU A 582 -14.62 9.37 -47.76
CA LEU A 582 -14.71 8.82 -46.40
C LEU A 582 -13.39 8.97 -45.62
N ALA A 583 -12.24 8.98 -46.28
CA ALA A 583 -10.96 9.29 -45.63
C ALA A 583 -10.90 10.76 -45.17
N HIS A 584 -11.53 11.69 -45.89
CA HIS A 584 -11.72 13.06 -45.41
C HIS A 584 -12.61 13.10 -44.16
N VAL A 585 -13.73 12.37 -44.18
CA VAL A 585 -14.62 12.28 -43.00
C VAL A 585 -13.83 11.82 -41.78
N LYS A 586 -13.09 10.70 -41.89
CA LYS A 586 -12.26 10.19 -40.79
C LYS A 586 -11.25 11.22 -40.29
N LYS A 587 -10.47 11.82 -41.20
CA LYS A 587 -9.45 12.81 -40.81
C LYS A 587 -10.04 14.03 -40.11
N ILE A 588 -11.18 14.54 -40.58
CA ILE A 588 -11.86 15.71 -39.99
C ILE A 588 -12.40 15.37 -38.61
N ILE A 589 -13.08 14.23 -38.46
CA ILE A 589 -13.66 13.83 -37.18
C ILE A 589 -12.56 13.57 -36.14
N ASP A 590 -11.46 12.93 -36.54
CA ASP A 590 -10.29 12.75 -35.68
C ASP A 590 -9.69 14.10 -35.24
N ALA A 591 -9.64 15.09 -36.14
CA ALA A 591 -9.16 16.44 -35.82
C ALA A 591 -10.12 17.22 -34.89
N HIS A 592 -11.41 16.88 -34.88
CA HIS A 592 -12.38 17.38 -33.91
C HIS A 592 -12.37 16.57 -32.60
N GLY A 593 -11.49 15.59 -32.45
CA GLY A 593 -11.40 14.73 -31.25
C GLY A 593 -12.56 13.75 -31.10
N GLY A 594 -13.26 13.44 -32.19
CA GLY A 594 -14.37 12.49 -32.22
C GLY A 594 -14.01 11.16 -32.88
N ASP A 595 -15.01 10.30 -32.99
CA ASP A 595 -14.93 8.99 -33.64
C ASP A 595 -15.93 8.88 -34.79
N VAL A 596 -15.62 8.07 -35.81
CA VAL A 596 -16.54 7.76 -36.92
C VAL A 596 -16.56 6.26 -37.19
N TRP A 597 -17.74 5.71 -37.42
CA TRP A 597 -17.95 4.30 -37.73
C TRP A 597 -19.20 4.11 -38.62
N VAL A 598 -19.44 2.87 -39.05
CA VAL A 598 -20.60 2.53 -39.90
C VAL A 598 -21.27 1.25 -39.41
N THR A 599 -22.60 1.23 -39.43
CA THR A 599 -23.40 -0.01 -39.40
C THR A 599 -24.07 -0.17 -40.75
N SER A 600 -23.99 -1.35 -41.36
CA SER A 600 -24.57 -1.57 -42.68
C SER A 600 -24.84 -3.05 -42.93
N GLU A 601 -25.85 -3.32 -43.74
CA GLU A 601 -26.19 -4.65 -44.23
C GLU A 601 -26.33 -4.58 -45.75
N GLU A 602 -25.71 -5.53 -46.46
CA GLU A 602 -25.75 -5.59 -47.92
C GLU A 602 -27.21 -5.74 -48.40
N GLY A 603 -27.61 -4.88 -49.34
CA GLY A 603 -28.96 -4.77 -49.87
C GLY A 603 -29.98 -4.00 -49.01
N LYS A 604 -29.61 -3.52 -47.81
CA LYS A 604 -30.53 -2.78 -46.92
C LYS A 604 -30.12 -1.35 -46.58
N GLY A 605 -28.91 -0.94 -46.99
CA GLY A 605 -28.39 0.41 -46.76
C GLY A 605 -27.31 0.49 -45.68
N SER A 606 -26.88 1.72 -45.39
CA SER A 606 -25.83 2.03 -44.42
C SER A 606 -26.26 3.12 -43.44
N THR A 607 -25.64 3.14 -42.26
CA THR A 607 -25.74 4.24 -41.30
C THR A 607 -24.35 4.59 -40.82
N PHE A 608 -23.91 5.79 -41.19
CA PHE A 608 -22.65 6.35 -40.75
C PHE A 608 -22.89 7.15 -39.47
N TYR A 609 -22.06 6.88 -38.47
CA TYR A 609 -22.10 7.60 -37.20
C TYR A 609 -20.82 8.37 -37.02
N PHE A 610 -20.91 9.56 -36.44
CA PHE A 610 -19.73 10.27 -35.95
C PHE A 610 -20.03 11.05 -34.68
N THR A 611 -19.01 11.28 -33.85
CA THR A 611 -19.11 12.09 -32.64
C THR A 611 -18.31 13.38 -32.75
N ILE A 612 -18.77 14.42 -32.06
CA ILE A 612 -18.01 15.66 -31.84
C ILE A 612 -18.14 16.04 -30.35
N PRO A 613 -17.02 16.10 -29.59
CA PRO A 613 -17.01 16.70 -28.26
C PRO A 613 -17.36 18.18 -28.34
N ASN A 614 -18.34 18.61 -27.56
CA ASN A 614 -18.73 19.99 -27.40
C ASN A 614 -18.10 20.51 -26.10
N GLU A 615 -16.96 21.19 -26.24
CA GLU A 615 -16.26 21.86 -25.14
C GLU A 615 -16.79 23.26 -24.85
#